data_AF-A0A3C2DI03-F1
#
_entry.id   AF-A0A3C2DI03-F1
#
_cell.length_a   1.000
_cell.length_b   1.000
_cell.length_c   1.000
_cell.angle_alpha   90.00
_cell.angle_beta   90.00
_cell.angle_gamma   90.00
#
_symmetry.space_group_name_H-M   'P 1'
#
loop_
_entity.id
_entity.type
_entity.pdbx_description
1 polymer ?
#
loop_
_entity_poly.entity_id
_entity_poly.type
_entity_poly.pdbx_seq_one_letter_code
_entity_poly.pdbx_strand_id
1 'polypeptide(L)'
;MSLATATSEASAEAAFGDLLNRVRADFDTQFTWDYERGRDGLNRLYEKAKRSQWNVSDDLDWSIDVDPERMVRLQADATGVPAGFPARSLLDVKGSPVASWNDDKWVEFAVHSQCSSLSQFLHGEQGALLCTARLVEAVPWI
;
A
#
# COMPACT_ATOMS: atom_id res chain seq x y z
N MET A 1 3.43 -19.17 -48.83
CA MET A 1 2.78 -19.24 -47.50
C MET A 1 3.52 -18.24 -46.61
N SER A 2 2.76 -17.34 -45.99
CA SER A 2 3.10 -15.98 -45.56
C SER A 2 4.44 -15.79 -44.82
N LEU A 3 5.26 -14.91 -45.39
CA LEU A 3 6.44 -14.25 -44.79
C LEU A 3 6.19 -12.73 -44.77
N ALA A 4 4.93 -12.32 -44.53
CA ALA A 4 4.46 -10.94 -44.73
C ALA A 4 4.05 -10.21 -43.43
N THR A 5 4.35 -10.76 -42.25
CA THR A 5 3.93 -10.13 -40.97
C THR A 5 5.01 -9.22 -40.37
N ALA A 6 6.30 -9.51 -40.57
CA ALA A 6 7.40 -8.80 -39.90
C ALA A 6 7.72 -7.40 -40.47
N THR A 7 7.34 -7.10 -41.71
CA THR A 7 7.68 -5.82 -42.38
C THR A 7 6.74 -4.68 -41.98
N SER A 8 5.53 -4.97 -41.47
CA SER A 8 4.55 -3.94 -41.12
C SER A 8 4.78 -3.33 -39.72
N GLU A 9 5.28 -4.11 -38.75
CA GLU A 9 5.58 -3.62 -37.39
C GLU A 9 6.76 -2.63 -37.39
N ALA A 10 7.85 -2.95 -38.08
CA ALA A 10 9.03 -2.07 -38.17
C ALA A 10 8.73 -0.72 -38.85
N SER A 11 7.76 -0.69 -39.78
CA SER A 11 7.32 0.53 -40.47
C SER A 11 6.44 1.42 -39.58
N ALA A 12 5.64 0.82 -38.69
CA ALA A 12 4.79 1.57 -37.77
C ALA A 12 5.59 2.21 -36.63
N GLU A 13 6.59 1.49 -36.12
CA GLU A 13 7.51 1.98 -35.09
C GLU A 13 8.36 3.17 -35.60
N ALA A 14 8.86 3.08 -36.85
CA ALA A 14 9.56 4.19 -37.50
C ALA A 14 8.67 5.42 -37.73
N ALA A 15 7.41 5.23 -38.16
CA ALA A 15 6.47 6.33 -38.41
C ALA A 15 6.06 7.08 -37.13
N PHE A 16 6.00 6.39 -35.99
CA PHE A 16 5.69 7.02 -34.69
C PHE A 16 6.90 7.77 -34.12
N GLY A 17 8.11 7.23 -34.32
CA GLY A 17 9.36 7.88 -33.94
C GLY A 17 9.53 9.28 -34.53
N ASP A 18 9.09 9.47 -35.78
CA ASP A 18 9.14 10.76 -36.48
C ASP A 18 8.13 11.80 -35.94
N LEU A 19 7.14 11.38 -35.14
CA LEU A 19 6.16 12.26 -34.49
C LEU A 19 6.55 12.62 -33.04
N LEU A 20 7.62 12.03 -32.50
CA LEU A 20 8.06 12.27 -31.12
C LEU A 20 8.89 13.55 -31.00
N ASN A 21 8.29 14.61 -30.48
CA ASN A 21 9.02 15.79 -30.02
C ASN A 21 9.56 15.57 -28.60
N ARG A 22 10.87 15.39 -28.47
CA ARG A 22 11.54 15.25 -27.16
C ARG A 22 11.65 16.62 -26.51
N VAL A 23 10.91 16.81 -25.42
CA VAL A 23 11.01 17.99 -24.56
C VAL A 23 11.64 17.59 -23.24
N ARG A 24 12.69 18.30 -22.80
CA ARG A 24 13.30 18.06 -21.48
C ARG A 24 12.36 18.60 -20.40
N ALA A 25 11.95 17.74 -19.47
CA ALA A 25 11.26 18.11 -18.25
C ALA A 25 12.20 17.86 -17.05
N ASP A 26 12.27 18.82 -16.13
CA ASP A 26 13.07 18.74 -14.90
C ASP A 26 12.20 19.27 -13.75
N PHE A 27 12.04 18.47 -12.70
CA PHE A 27 11.18 18.80 -11.57
C PHE A 27 11.61 18.04 -10.32
N ASP A 28 11.48 18.70 -9.19
CA ASP A 28 11.82 18.14 -7.90
C ASP A 28 10.89 16.98 -7.53
N THR A 29 11.47 15.97 -6.89
CA THR A 29 10.69 14.90 -6.27
C THR A 29 10.30 15.31 -4.86
N GLN A 30 9.00 15.30 -4.57
CA GLN A 30 8.49 15.56 -3.24
C GLN A 30 8.07 14.23 -2.60
N PHE A 31 8.68 13.91 -1.46
CA PHE A 31 8.30 12.79 -0.62
C PHE A 31 8.07 13.33 0.79
N THR A 32 6.88 13.07 1.35
CA THR A 32 6.46 13.63 2.64
C THR A 32 5.85 12.54 3.52
N TRP A 33 6.06 12.68 4.82
CA TRP A 33 5.40 11.88 5.86
C TRP A 33 4.09 12.53 6.34
N ASP A 34 3.72 13.67 5.77
CA ASP A 34 2.41 14.28 5.99
C ASP A 34 1.35 13.56 5.13
N TYR A 35 0.39 12.95 5.81
CA TYR A 35 -0.72 12.21 5.19
C TYR A 35 -1.97 13.06 5.01
N GLU A 36 -1.95 14.34 5.41
CA GLU A 36 -3.08 15.24 5.20
C GLU A 36 -3.29 15.57 3.73
N ARG A 37 -4.56 15.68 3.34
CA ARG A 37 -4.95 15.96 1.95
C ARG A 37 -5.05 17.47 1.70
N GLY A 38 -3.91 18.14 1.50
CA GLY A 38 -3.87 19.61 1.39
C GLY A 38 -4.32 20.25 0.05
N ARG A 39 -4.63 19.48 -1.00
CA ARG A 39 -4.96 20.02 -2.35
C ARG A 39 -6.37 19.64 -2.80
N ASP A 40 -7.35 20.48 -2.50
CA ASP A 40 -8.78 20.25 -2.79
C ASP A 40 -9.09 19.89 -4.24
N GLY A 41 -8.39 20.49 -5.21
CA GLY A 41 -8.58 20.17 -6.62
C GLY A 41 -8.23 18.72 -6.96
N LEU A 42 -7.10 18.23 -6.44
CA LEU A 42 -6.68 16.84 -6.61
C LEU A 42 -7.57 15.89 -5.81
N ASN A 43 -8.00 16.29 -4.62
CA ASN A 43 -8.95 15.51 -3.81
C ASN A 43 -10.25 15.25 -4.59
N ARG A 44 -10.81 16.28 -5.24
CA ARG A 44 -12.01 16.11 -6.08
C ARG A 44 -11.79 15.17 -7.25
N LEU A 45 -10.64 15.26 -7.92
CA LEU A 45 -10.30 14.35 -9.03
C LEU A 45 -10.18 12.91 -8.54
N TYR A 46 -9.49 12.70 -7.42
CA TYR A 46 -9.31 11.41 -6.78
C TYR A 46 -10.66 10.78 -6.38
N GLU A 47 -11.52 11.51 -5.66
CA GLU A 47 -12.85 11.03 -5.26
C GLU A 47 -13.73 10.70 -6.47
N LYS A 48 -13.64 11.49 -7.56
CA LYS A 48 -14.37 11.19 -8.80
C LYS A 48 -13.88 9.89 -9.45
N ALA A 49 -12.57 9.63 -9.45
CA ALA A 49 -11.97 8.45 -10.08
C ALA A 49 -12.34 7.14 -9.36
N LYS A 50 -12.52 7.19 -8.04
CA LYS A 50 -12.87 6.01 -7.22
C LYS A 50 -14.37 5.81 -7.00
N ARG A 51 -15.25 6.65 -7.57
CA ARG A 51 -16.71 6.59 -7.33
C ARG A 51 -17.36 5.25 -7.68
N SER A 52 -16.83 4.54 -8.68
CA SER A 52 -17.32 3.20 -9.08
C SER A 52 -16.49 2.06 -8.49
N GLN A 53 -15.60 2.37 -7.55
CA GLN A 53 -14.78 1.42 -6.81
C GLN A 53 -15.25 1.42 -5.36
N TRP A 54 -14.67 0.55 -4.54
CA TRP A 54 -14.83 0.66 -3.10
C TRP A 54 -14.27 2.00 -2.61
N ASN A 55 -15.12 2.82 -2.00
CA ASN A 55 -14.81 4.17 -1.55
C ASN A 55 -14.89 4.27 -0.03
N VAL A 56 -13.73 4.39 0.61
CA VAL A 56 -13.63 4.58 2.06
C VAL A 56 -14.44 5.77 2.61
N SER A 57 -14.73 6.80 1.81
CA SER A 57 -15.49 7.98 2.24
C SER A 57 -16.99 7.71 2.39
N ASP A 58 -17.52 6.76 1.60
CA ASP A 58 -18.97 6.54 1.47
C ASP A 58 -19.40 5.12 1.88
N ASP A 59 -18.52 4.12 1.71
CA ASP A 59 -18.83 2.69 1.93
C ASP A 59 -18.52 2.21 3.36
N LEU A 60 -17.82 3.01 4.16
CA LEU A 60 -17.46 2.68 5.53
C LEU A 60 -18.07 3.67 6.53
N ASP A 61 -18.78 3.14 7.53
CA ASP A 61 -19.30 3.94 8.63
C ASP A 61 -18.20 4.21 9.67
N TRP A 62 -17.54 5.35 9.53
CA TRP A 62 -16.49 5.81 10.45
C TRP A 62 -16.98 6.21 11.84
N SER A 63 -18.30 6.25 12.08
CA SER A 63 -18.83 6.49 13.42
C SER A 63 -18.70 5.29 14.35
N ILE A 64 -18.44 4.10 13.79
CA ILE A 64 -18.23 2.87 14.54
C ILE A 64 -16.83 2.89 15.17
N ASP A 65 -16.80 2.86 16.49
CA ASP A 65 -15.55 2.76 17.24
C ASP A 65 -14.90 1.40 17.06
N VAL A 66 -13.58 1.39 16.93
CA VAL A 66 -12.77 0.19 16.72
C VAL A 66 -11.88 -0.03 17.93
N ASP A 67 -12.10 -1.13 18.64
CA ASP A 67 -11.27 -1.57 19.76
C ASP A 67 -10.27 -2.64 19.26
N PRO A 68 -8.96 -2.31 19.15
CA PRO A 68 -7.95 -3.25 18.68
C PRO A 68 -7.74 -4.44 19.60
N GLU A 69 -7.86 -4.25 20.92
CA GLU A 69 -7.68 -5.35 21.87
C GLU A 69 -8.84 -6.34 21.77
N ARG A 70 -10.07 -5.83 21.70
CA ARG A 70 -11.25 -6.67 21.49
C ARG A 70 -11.14 -7.47 20.19
N MET A 71 -10.66 -6.85 19.11
CA MET A 71 -10.45 -7.54 17.84
C MET A 71 -9.44 -8.68 17.96
N VAL A 72 -8.29 -8.45 18.63
CA VAL A 72 -7.29 -9.50 18.88
C VAL A 72 -7.87 -10.65 19.68
N ARG A 73 -8.66 -10.37 20.73
CA ARG A 73 -9.28 -11.41 21.56
C ARG A 73 -10.31 -12.22 20.77
N LEU A 74 -11.19 -11.56 20.01
CA LEU A 74 -12.17 -12.24 19.16
C LEU A 74 -11.52 -13.10 18.09
N GLN A 75 -10.41 -12.66 17.50
CA GLN A 75 -9.65 -13.47 16.55
C GLN A 75 -9.06 -14.72 17.22
N ALA A 76 -8.52 -14.59 18.42
CA ALA A 76 -8.00 -15.73 19.17
C ALA A 76 -9.10 -16.75 19.48
N ASP A 77 -10.27 -16.27 19.92
CA ASP A 77 -11.44 -17.12 20.21
C ASP A 77 -11.95 -17.84 18.95
N ALA A 78 -12.03 -17.13 17.81
CA ALA A 78 -12.56 -17.68 16.56
C ALA A 78 -11.60 -18.68 15.88
N THR A 79 -10.29 -18.47 16.01
CA THR A 79 -9.27 -19.26 15.31
C THR A 79 -8.60 -20.32 16.19
N GLY A 80 -8.71 -20.19 17.51
CA GLY A 80 -7.95 -20.99 18.48
C GLY A 80 -6.46 -20.63 18.53
N VAL A 81 -6.01 -19.60 17.80
CA VAL A 81 -4.62 -19.16 17.78
C VAL A 81 -4.41 -18.06 18.81
N PRO A 82 -3.56 -18.24 19.83
CA PRO A 82 -3.38 -17.24 20.88
C PRO A 82 -2.70 -15.98 20.37
N ALA A 83 -3.02 -14.84 20.99
CA ALA A 83 -2.40 -13.55 20.70
C ALA A 83 -0.87 -13.62 20.78
N GLY A 84 -0.18 -12.98 19.83
CA GLY A 84 1.27 -12.96 19.75
C GLY A 84 1.90 -14.20 19.10
N PHE A 85 1.12 -15.14 18.56
CA PHE A 85 1.66 -16.22 17.72
C PHE A 85 2.22 -15.64 16.40
N PRO A 86 3.37 -16.11 15.88
CA PRO A 86 4.23 -17.18 16.38
C PRO A 86 5.28 -16.73 17.42
N ALA A 87 5.36 -15.44 17.75
CA ALA A 87 6.37 -14.89 18.67
C ALA A 87 6.29 -15.49 20.09
N ARG A 88 5.16 -16.08 20.49
CA ARG A 88 5.04 -16.84 21.75
C ARG A 88 6.05 -17.98 21.89
N SER A 89 6.59 -18.52 20.80
CA SER A 89 7.70 -19.50 20.82
C SER A 89 8.95 -18.97 21.55
N LEU A 90 9.08 -17.66 21.73
CA LEU A 90 10.11 -17.04 22.56
C LEU A 90 9.97 -17.39 24.06
N LEU A 91 8.82 -17.89 24.52
CA LEU A 91 8.66 -18.39 25.90
C LEU A 91 9.51 -19.64 26.16
N ASP A 92 9.76 -20.43 25.12
CA ASP A 92 10.57 -21.66 25.19
C ASP A 92 12.08 -21.36 25.21
N VAL A 93 12.46 -20.09 24.96
CA VAL A 93 13.86 -19.66 24.96
C VAL A 93 14.31 -19.33 26.39
N LYS A 94 15.34 -20.04 26.86
CA LYS A 94 15.93 -19.78 28.18
C LYS A 94 16.45 -18.33 28.28
N GLY A 95 16.00 -17.60 29.30
CA GLY A 95 16.40 -16.21 29.53
C GLY A 95 15.68 -15.20 28.64
N SER A 96 14.58 -15.61 27.99
CA SER A 96 13.79 -14.74 27.14
C SER A 96 13.25 -13.52 27.88
N PRO A 97 13.28 -12.32 27.26
CA PRO A 97 12.72 -11.11 27.86
C PRO A 97 11.19 -11.15 28.03
N VAL A 98 10.51 -12.08 27.34
CA VAL A 98 9.06 -12.27 27.43
C VAL A 98 8.66 -13.40 28.37
N ALA A 99 9.61 -14.03 29.08
CA ALA A 99 9.34 -15.19 29.94
C ALA A 99 8.32 -14.91 31.06
N SER A 100 8.19 -13.66 31.49
CA SER A 100 7.23 -13.23 32.52
C SER A 100 5.90 -12.71 31.95
N TRP A 101 5.72 -12.71 30.63
CA TRP A 101 4.51 -12.16 30.01
C TRP A 101 3.30 -13.06 30.25
N ASN A 102 2.21 -12.45 30.71
CA ASN A 102 0.89 -13.06 30.75
C ASN A 102 0.14 -12.82 29.44
N ASP A 103 -1.09 -13.32 29.35
CA ASP A 103 -1.90 -13.19 28.13
C ASP A 103 -2.21 -11.76 27.74
N ASP A 104 -2.43 -10.86 28.71
CA ASP A 104 -2.68 -9.44 28.42
C ASP A 104 -1.46 -8.77 27.79
N LYS A 105 -0.24 -9.10 28.25
CA LYS A 105 0.99 -8.62 27.59
C LYS A 105 1.14 -9.13 26.17
N TRP A 106 0.68 -10.34 25.89
CA TRP A 106 0.65 -10.87 24.53
C TRP A 106 -0.42 -10.22 23.64
N VAL A 107 -1.56 -9.81 24.20
CA VAL A 107 -2.57 -9.00 23.51
C VAL A 107 -2.01 -7.62 23.18
N GLU A 108 -1.40 -6.93 24.15
CA GLU A 108 -0.74 -5.63 23.96
C GLU A 108 0.32 -5.72 22.85
N PHE A 109 1.18 -6.75 22.89
CA PHE A 109 2.15 -7.01 21.84
C PHE A 109 1.50 -7.24 20.48
N ALA A 110 0.43 -8.02 20.39
CA ALA A 110 -0.28 -8.29 19.14
C ALA A 110 -0.89 -7.01 18.55
N VAL A 111 -1.45 -6.13 19.38
CA VAL A 111 -1.94 -4.80 18.95
C VAL A 111 -0.79 -3.97 18.37
N HIS A 112 0.31 -3.82 19.12
CA HIS A 112 1.47 -3.05 18.64
C HIS A 112 2.11 -3.64 17.39
N SER A 113 2.16 -4.97 17.28
CA SER A 113 2.65 -5.66 16.09
C SER A 113 1.80 -5.31 14.87
N GLN A 114 0.46 -5.32 15.00
CA GLN A 114 -0.43 -4.94 13.91
C GLN A 114 -0.30 -3.46 13.56
N CYS A 115 -0.27 -2.57 14.54
CA CYS A 115 -0.04 -1.13 14.29
C CYS A 115 1.28 -0.88 13.56
N SER A 116 2.35 -1.59 13.94
CA SER A 116 3.66 -1.50 13.29
C SER A 116 3.57 -1.99 11.84
N SER A 117 2.95 -3.15 11.60
CA SER A 117 2.76 -3.67 10.24
C SER A 117 1.93 -2.74 9.35
N LEU A 118 0.82 -2.20 9.85
CA LEU A 118 0.00 -1.22 9.13
C LEU A 118 0.79 0.06 8.82
N SER A 119 1.63 0.50 9.76
CA SER A 119 2.51 1.66 9.52
C SER A 119 3.49 1.35 8.40
N GLN A 120 4.16 0.19 8.40
CA GLN A 120 5.07 -0.19 7.31
C GLN A 120 4.35 -0.27 5.96
N PHE A 121 3.11 -0.78 5.96
CA PHE A 121 2.29 -0.82 4.76
C PHE A 121 2.02 0.58 4.22
N LEU A 122 1.55 1.50 5.06
CA LEU A 122 1.27 2.90 4.67
C LEU A 122 2.51 3.61 4.10
N HIS A 123 3.68 3.45 4.74
CA HIS A 123 4.94 4.00 4.24
C HIS A 123 5.35 3.37 2.90
N GLY A 124 5.16 2.06 2.75
CA GLY A 124 5.44 1.34 1.51
C GLY A 124 4.56 1.79 0.35
N GLU A 125 3.26 2.01 0.60
CA GLU A 125 2.32 2.50 -0.41
C GLU A 125 2.69 3.89 -0.92
N GLN A 126 3.13 4.80 -0.05
CA GLN A 126 3.62 6.11 -0.49
C GLN A 126 4.83 6.00 -1.42
N GLY A 127 5.78 5.11 -1.10
CA GLY A 127 6.92 4.84 -1.98
C GLY A 127 6.49 4.27 -3.33
N ALA A 128 5.54 3.33 -3.33
CA ALA A 128 4.99 2.76 -4.55
C ALA A 128 4.27 3.81 -5.42
N LEU A 129 3.51 4.72 -4.80
CA LEU A 129 2.85 5.81 -5.49
C LEU A 129 3.86 6.75 -6.16
N LEU A 130 4.97 7.06 -5.49
CA LEU A 130 6.04 7.83 -6.09
C LEU A 130 6.66 7.11 -7.31
N CYS A 131 7.00 5.83 -7.18
CA CYS A 131 7.57 5.05 -8.28
C CYS A 131 6.64 4.97 -9.49
N THR A 132 5.34 4.74 -9.26
CA THR A 132 4.35 4.64 -10.34
C THR A 132 4.12 5.98 -11.04
N ALA A 133 4.08 7.10 -10.30
CA ALA A 133 4.02 8.43 -10.90
C ALA A 133 5.22 8.69 -11.83
N ARG A 134 6.43 8.33 -11.39
CA ARG A 134 7.66 8.50 -12.19
C ARG A 134 7.68 7.63 -13.44
N LEU A 135 7.11 6.43 -13.38
CA LEU A 135 7.00 5.56 -14.57
C LEU A 135 6.08 6.18 -15.63
N VAL A 136 4.93 6.74 -15.25
CA VAL A 136 4.02 7.44 -16.16
C VAL A 136 4.71 8.66 -16.79
N GLU A 137 5.56 9.36 -16.03
CA GLU A 137 6.31 10.52 -16.54
C GLU A 137 7.46 10.12 -17.49
N ALA A 138 8.13 9.00 -17.23
CA ALA A 138 9.35 8.61 -17.92
C ALA A 138 9.12 7.74 -19.17
N VAL A 139 7.97 7.06 -19.28
CA VAL A 139 7.68 6.12 -20.36
C VAL A 139 6.76 6.78 -21.40
N PRO A 140 7.26 7.14 -22.60
CA PRO A 140 6.52 7.96 -23.56
C PRO A 140 5.42 7.21 -24.33
N TRP A 141 5.14 5.94 -24.02
CA TRP A 141 4.20 5.07 -24.76
C TRP A 141 3.19 4.34 -23.86
N ILE A 142 2.99 4.81 -22.62
CA ILE A 142 1.87 4.38 -21.77
C ILE A 142 0.72 5.39 -21.88
#